data_AF-A0A832Z047-F1
#
_entry.id   AF-A0A832Z047-F1
#
_cell.length_a   1.000
_cell.length_b   1.000
_cell.length_c   1.000
_cell.angle_alpha   90.00
_cell.angle_beta   90.00
_cell.angle_gamma   90.00
#
_symmetry.space_group_name_H-M   'P 1'
#
loop_
_entity.id
_entity.type
_entity.pdbx_description
1 polymer ?
#
loop_
_entity_poly.entity_id
_entity_poly.type
_entity_poly.pdbx_seq_one_letter_code
_entity_poly.pdbx_strand_id
1 'polypeptide(L)'
;MSLREFVYRYANELVEISNPLPPEPTLTKNILPLERKGLIILFKVLGSEFECVSGVLSTRRRLFELLGVRNDVEAYLKILSAISKPSKAKVVDFDNYFERSAVDLRKLPFIKFFPRDGGKYVTSAIFIACLNEDTCNASIHRTMLIDSNRVVARIVPRHLRYIYNEYRKRGQSLPVAIVVGVHPAVLLSAALSPPFGIFELDVASTLFPDMRIAYTPNYGLPVPVPAAVVIEARIGEELVDEGPFVDILGLYDGVRKEPLIHIDALYINAKELFHVIIPSGDEHVVLQSF
;
A
#
# COMPACT_ATOMS: atom_id res chain seq x y z
N MET A 1 -2.50 17.04 3.12
CA MET A 1 -2.06 16.91 1.72
C MET A 1 -2.35 15.50 1.23
N SER A 2 -2.87 15.36 0.02
CA SER A 2 -3.24 14.10 -0.62
C SER A 2 -2.08 13.50 -1.45
N LEU A 3 -2.20 12.25 -1.92
CA LEU A 3 -1.21 11.67 -2.85
C LEU A 3 -1.19 12.44 -4.17
N ARG A 4 -2.36 12.71 -4.75
CA ARG A 4 -2.54 13.57 -5.93
C ARG A 4 -1.87 14.93 -5.76
N GLU A 5 -2.14 15.62 -4.65
CA GLU A 5 -1.53 16.92 -4.37
C GLU A 5 0.00 16.83 -4.28
N PHE A 6 0.54 15.76 -3.68
CA PHE A 6 1.99 15.53 -3.63
C PHE A 6 2.57 15.33 -5.04
N VAL A 7 1.96 14.48 -5.86
CA VAL A 7 2.41 14.17 -7.23
C VAL A 7 2.48 15.43 -8.09
N TYR A 8 1.47 16.30 -8.01
CA TYR A 8 1.44 17.52 -8.83
C TYR A 8 2.45 18.59 -8.40
N ARG A 9 3.12 18.48 -7.23
CA ARG A 9 4.29 19.33 -6.90
C ARG A 9 5.47 19.06 -7.83
N TYR A 10 5.50 17.89 -8.46
CA TYR A 10 6.55 17.43 -9.36
C TYR A 10 6.09 17.46 -10.83
N ALA A 11 5.25 18.43 -11.21
CA ALA A 11 4.69 18.52 -12.57
C ALA A 11 5.75 18.48 -13.69
N ASN A 12 6.97 18.97 -13.44
CA ASN A 12 8.08 18.94 -14.41
C ASN A 12 8.73 17.56 -14.59
N GLU A 13 8.46 16.62 -13.69
CA GLU A 13 8.96 15.23 -13.71
C GLU A 13 7.84 14.23 -14.01
N LEU A 14 6.66 14.74 -14.35
CA LEU A 14 5.45 13.97 -14.59
C LEU A 14 5.35 13.59 -16.07
N VAL A 15 5.12 12.31 -16.34
CA VAL A 15 4.78 11.80 -17.66
C VAL A 15 3.43 11.12 -17.60
N GLU A 16 2.56 11.48 -18.54
CA GLU A 16 1.24 10.87 -18.67
C GLU A 16 1.21 9.91 -19.87
N ILE A 17 0.71 8.70 -19.66
CA ILE A 17 0.40 7.74 -20.70
C ILE A 17 -1.09 7.85 -21.02
N SER A 18 -1.40 8.51 -22.14
CA SER A 18 -2.79 8.88 -22.47
C SER A 18 -3.68 7.67 -22.78
N ASN A 19 -3.13 6.62 -23.40
CA ASN A 19 -3.90 5.42 -23.73
C ASN A 19 -3.92 4.47 -22.52
N PRO A 20 -5.10 3.99 -22.10
CA PRO A 20 -5.18 2.98 -21.04
C PRO A 20 -4.34 1.73 -21.36
N LEU A 21 -3.57 1.29 -20.38
CA LEU A 21 -2.69 0.13 -20.49
C LEU A 21 -3.45 -1.15 -20.09
N PRO A 22 -3.22 -2.28 -20.77
CA PRO A 22 -3.75 -3.57 -20.32
C PRO A 22 -3.11 -3.98 -18.99
N PRO A 23 -3.84 -4.64 -18.08
CA PRO A 23 -3.33 -5.13 -16.78
C PRO A 23 -2.42 -6.37 -16.92
N GLU A 24 -1.54 -6.35 -17.91
CA GLU A 24 -0.67 -7.45 -18.34
C GLU A 24 0.80 -6.99 -18.30
N PRO A 25 1.80 -7.89 -18.43
CA PRO A 25 3.23 -7.53 -18.28
C PRO A 25 3.75 -6.43 -19.21
N THR A 26 3.01 -6.14 -20.29
CA THR A 26 3.27 -5.00 -21.18
C THR A 26 3.17 -3.66 -20.45
N LEU A 27 2.36 -3.54 -19.39
CA LEU A 27 2.31 -2.35 -18.53
C LEU A 27 3.67 -2.07 -17.90
N THR A 28 4.27 -3.08 -17.25
CA THR A 28 5.62 -2.98 -16.67
C THR A 28 6.66 -2.55 -17.71
N LYS A 29 6.59 -3.11 -18.92
CA LYS A 29 7.49 -2.76 -20.04
C LYS A 29 7.40 -1.28 -20.43
N ASN A 30 6.22 -0.66 -20.32
CA ASN A 30 6.02 0.76 -20.64
C ASN A 30 6.41 1.70 -19.49
N ILE A 31 6.19 1.29 -18.24
CA ILE A 31 6.38 2.16 -17.06
C ILE A 31 7.81 2.09 -16.52
N LEU A 32 8.37 0.89 -16.36
CA LEU A 32 9.65 0.70 -15.68
C LEU A 32 10.83 1.49 -16.31
N PRO A 33 10.97 1.61 -17.64
CA PRO A 33 12.02 2.43 -18.24
C PRO A 33 11.90 3.93 -17.94
N LEU A 34 10.67 4.44 -17.71
CA LEU A 34 10.42 5.82 -17.32
C LEU A 34 10.71 6.02 -15.83
N GLU A 35 10.29 5.08 -15.00
CA GLU A 35 10.58 5.09 -13.56
C GLU A 35 12.10 5.13 -13.30
N ARG A 36 12.88 4.35 -14.06
CA ARG A 36 14.35 4.34 -14.02
C ARG A 36 15.03 5.63 -14.46
N LYS A 37 14.30 6.54 -15.10
CA LYS A 37 14.75 7.91 -15.38
C LYS A 37 14.40 8.87 -14.23
N GLY A 38 13.83 8.37 -13.14
CA GLY A 38 13.38 9.15 -11.99
C GLY A 38 12.06 9.88 -12.20
N LEU A 39 11.27 9.53 -13.22
CA LEU A 39 10.01 10.19 -13.55
C LEU A 39 8.84 9.64 -12.72
N ILE A 40 7.79 10.43 -12.55
CA ILE A 40 6.49 10.00 -12.05
C ILE A 40 5.59 9.71 -13.25
N ILE A 41 4.92 8.56 -13.24
CA ILE A 41 4.11 8.11 -14.38
C ILE A 41 2.64 8.10 -13.98
N LEU A 42 1.82 8.92 -14.63
CA LEU A 42 0.36 8.82 -14.59
C LEU A 42 -0.14 7.99 -15.75
N PHE A 43 -1.09 7.10 -15.48
CA PHE A 43 -1.65 6.22 -16.50
C PHE A 43 -3.01 5.68 -16.05
N LYS A 44 -3.73 5.04 -16.96
CA LYS A 44 -4.96 4.29 -16.64
C LYS A 44 -4.76 2.82 -16.94
N VAL A 45 -5.47 1.96 -16.21
CA VAL A 45 -5.52 0.53 -16.46
C VAL A 45 -6.87 0.16 -17.08
N LEU A 46 -6.85 -0.59 -18.17
CA LEU A 46 -8.07 -1.07 -18.83
C LEU A 46 -8.95 -1.84 -17.84
N GLY A 47 -10.24 -1.45 -17.76
CA GLY A 47 -11.23 -2.06 -16.87
C GLY A 47 -11.34 -1.42 -15.48
N SER A 48 -10.52 -0.40 -15.17
CA SER A 48 -10.59 0.37 -13.93
C SER A 48 -10.97 1.83 -14.21
N GLU A 49 -11.71 2.44 -13.28
CA GLU A 49 -12.04 3.88 -13.30
C GLU A 49 -10.94 4.76 -12.70
N PHE A 50 -10.04 4.18 -11.91
CA PHE A 50 -8.96 4.91 -11.25
C PHE A 50 -7.89 5.37 -12.25
N GLU A 51 -7.43 6.61 -12.05
CA GLU A 51 -6.13 7.06 -12.52
C GLU A 51 -5.05 6.51 -11.59
N CYS A 52 -4.03 5.90 -12.17
CA CYS A 52 -2.93 5.27 -11.48
C CYS A 52 -1.68 6.14 -11.50
N VAL A 53 -0.84 5.96 -10.49
CA VAL A 53 0.49 6.59 -10.43
C VAL A 53 1.56 5.57 -10.07
N SER A 54 2.75 5.67 -10.66
CA SER A 54 3.94 4.88 -10.32
C SER A 54 5.18 5.77 -10.22
N GLY A 55 6.17 5.32 -9.46
CA GLY A 55 7.46 5.97 -9.35
C GLY A 55 7.40 7.23 -8.49
N VAL A 56 6.57 7.30 -7.45
CA VAL A 56 6.35 8.48 -6.60
C VAL A 56 7.53 8.76 -5.66
N LEU A 57 8.21 7.71 -5.21
CA LEU A 57 9.46 7.76 -4.44
C LEU A 57 10.60 6.99 -5.13
N SER A 58 10.65 6.97 -6.46
CA SER A 58 11.72 6.27 -7.19
C SER A 58 13.09 6.94 -7.15
N THR A 59 13.26 8.08 -6.46
CA THR A 59 14.56 8.74 -6.30
C THR A 59 14.85 9.10 -4.84
N ARG A 60 16.13 8.99 -4.46
CA ARG A 60 16.64 9.46 -3.15
C ARG A 60 16.35 10.94 -2.91
N ARG A 61 16.46 11.78 -3.95
CA ARG A 61 16.15 13.21 -3.86
C ARG A 61 14.70 13.43 -3.40
N ARG A 62 13.72 12.76 -4.01
CA ARG A 62 12.31 12.92 -3.63
C ARG A 62 12.01 12.40 -2.24
N LEU A 63 12.68 11.32 -1.82
CA LEU A 63 12.63 10.88 -0.42
C LEU A 63 13.18 11.94 0.54
N PHE A 64 14.31 12.57 0.22
CA PHE A 64 14.91 13.60 1.05
C PHE A 64 14.03 14.85 1.13
N GLU A 65 13.41 15.25 0.03
CA GLU A 65 12.45 16.35 -0.01
C GLU A 65 11.18 16.03 0.80
N LEU A 66 10.64 14.81 0.67
CA LEU A 66 9.52 14.32 1.49
C LEU A 66 9.84 14.44 2.99
N LEU A 67 11.05 14.07 3.38
CA LEU A 67 11.51 14.11 4.76
C LEU A 67 12.08 15.47 5.17
N GLY A 68 12.24 16.45 4.27
CA GLY A 68 12.90 17.73 4.56
C GLY A 68 14.34 17.57 5.09
N VAL A 69 15.12 16.67 4.50
CA VAL A 69 16.52 16.35 4.86
C VAL A 69 17.43 16.44 3.64
N ARG A 70 18.75 16.29 3.81
CA ARG A 70 19.72 16.47 2.72
C ARG A 70 20.45 15.20 2.27
N ASN A 71 20.46 14.16 3.10
CA ASN A 71 21.21 12.92 2.85
C ASN A 71 20.62 11.76 3.66
N ASP A 72 21.12 10.55 3.40
CA ASP A 72 20.62 9.32 4.04
C ASP A 72 20.84 9.29 5.56
N VAL A 73 21.91 9.91 6.08
CA VAL A 73 22.17 9.96 7.53
C VAL A 73 21.09 10.80 8.21
N GLU A 74 20.79 11.97 7.68
CA GLU A 74 19.71 12.82 8.19
C GLU A 74 18.34 12.14 8.05
N ALA A 75 18.08 11.46 6.93
CA ALA A 75 16.86 10.69 6.72
C ALA A 75 16.68 9.60 7.78
N TYR A 76 17.72 8.79 8.00
CA TYR A 76 17.73 7.71 8.98
C TYR A 76 17.53 8.24 10.41
N LEU A 77 18.25 9.29 10.79
CA LEU A 77 18.09 9.92 12.11
C LEU A 77 16.68 10.49 12.33
N LYS A 78 16.09 11.10 11.28
CA LYS A 78 14.72 11.62 11.36
C LYS A 78 13.70 10.50 11.53
N ILE A 79 13.85 9.39 10.78
CA ILE A 79 13.00 8.20 10.92
C ILE A 79 13.13 7.60 12.32
N LEU A 80 14.35 7.41 12.83
CA LEU A 80 14.56 6.90 14.20
C LEU A 80 13.94 7.81 15.25
N SER A 81 14.08 9.13 15.10
CA SER A 81 13.44 10.09 15.99
C SER A 81 11.92 9.95 15.96
N ALA A 82 11.32 9.79 14.79
CA ALA A 82 9.87 9.61 14.64
C ALA A 82 9.38 8.28 15.25
N ILE A 83 10.15 7.19 15.11
CA ILE A 83 9.86 5.91 15.76
C ILE A 83 9.95 6.04 17.28
N SER A 84 10.91 6.80 17.80
CA SER A 84 11.09 6.98 19.25
C SER A 84 10.02 7.85 19.92
N LYS A 85 9.38 8.74 19.13
CA LYS A 85 8.39 9.71 19.60
C LYS A 85 7.25 9.81 18.57
N PRO A 86 6.47 8.73 18.41
CA PRO A 86 5.35 8.71 17.48
C PRO A 86 4.23 9.64 18.01
N SER A 87 3.43 10.18 17.10
CA SER A 87 2.35 11.11 17.43
C SER A 87 1.03 10.60 16.88
N LYS A 88 -0.08 10.87 17.57
CA LYS A 88 -1.40 10.48 17.07
C LYS A 88 -1.85 11.45 15.99
N ALA A 89 -2.38 10.89 14.90
CA ALA A 89 -3.00 11.67 13.83
C ALA A 89 -4.35 12.24 14.27
N LYS A 90 -4.78 13.33 13.62
CA LYS A 90 -6.11 13.88 13.84
C LYS A 90 -7.17 12.95 13.23
N VAL A 91 -8.19 12.62 14.02
CA VAL A 91 -9.35 11.85 13.56
C VAL A 91 -10.33 12.76 12.81
N VAL A 92 -10.84 12.27 11.69
CA VAL A 92 -11.90 12.90 10.88
C VAL A 92 -12.96 11.87 10.51
N ASP A 93 -14.08 12.36 9.98
CA ASP A 93 -15.17 11.52 9.50
C ASP A 93 -14.77 10.73 8.24
N PHE A 94 -15.10 9.44 8.21
CA PHE A 94 -14.82 8.52 7.10
C PHE A 94 -15.64 8.89 5.85
N ASP A 95 -16.90 9.27 6.03
CA ASP A 95 -17.85 9.51 4.95
C ASP A 95 -17.53 10.80 4.15
N ASN A 96 -16.66 11.67 4.70
CA ASN A 96 -16.14 12.84 3.98
C ASN A 96 -15.18 12.47 2.83
N TYR A 97 -14.65 11.24 2.84
CA TYR A 97 -13.58 10.83 1.92
C TYR A 97 -13.99 9.69 0.99
N PHE A 98 -14.86 8.80 1.43
CA PHE A 98 -15.15 7.58 0.68
C PHE A 98 -16.65 7.36 0.48
N GLU A 99 -16.97 6.79 -0.67
CA GLU A 99 -18.29 6.27 -0.99
C GLU A 99 -18.25 4.74 -0.94
N ARG A 100 -19.27 4.11 -0.35
CA ARG A 100 -19.39 2.66 -0.36
C ARG A 100 -19.70 2.19 -1.78
N SER A 101 -18.96 1.18 -2.24
CA SER A 101 -19.12 0.58 -3.56
C SER A 101 -19.51 -0.91 -3.46
N ALA A 102 -20.08 -1.45 -4.54
CA ALA A 102 -20.32 -2.88 -4.65
C ALA A 102 -18.98 -3.63 -4.68
N VAL A 103 -18.88 -4.74 -3.95
CA VAL A 103 -17.65 -5.54 -3.89
C VAL A 103 -17.43 -6.23 -5.24
N ASP A 104 -16.58 -5.64 -6.07
CA ASP A 104 -16.00 -6.27 -7.25
C ASP A 104 -14.55 -5.80 -7.46
N LEU A 105 -13.62 -6.58 -6.92
CA LEU A 105 -12.18 -6.29 -6.98
C LEU A 105 -11.62 -6.23 -8.40
N ARG A 106 -12.30 -6.84 -9.39
CA ARG A 106 -11.86 -6.82 -10.79
C ARG A 106 -11.94 -5.42 -11.42
N LYS A 107 -12.67 -4.50 -10.78
CA LYS A 107 -12.73 -3.08 -11.16
C LYS A 107 -11.56 -2.26 -10.62
N LEU A 108 -10.75 -2.82 -9.71
CA LEU A 108 -9.55 -2.17 -9.21
C LEU A 108 -8.33 -2.48 -10.11
N PRO A 109 -7.31 -1.62 -10.14
CA PRO A 109 -6.06 -1.83 -10.88
C PRO A 109 -5.18 -3.01 -10.40
N PHE A 110 -5.69 -4.24 -10.41
CA PHE A 110 -4.86 -5.44 -10.25
C PHE A 110 -4.08 -5.70 -11.54
N ILE A 111 -2.75 -5.78 -11.44
CA ILE A 111 -1.84 -5.85 -12.59
C ILE A 111 -1.00 -7.12 -12.53
N LYS A 112 -0.87 -7.84 -13.65
CA LYS A 112 0.14 -8.89 -13.79
C LYS A 112 1.45 -8.23 -14.24
N PHE A 113 2.42 -8.10 -13.33
CA PHE A 113 3.63 -7.30 -13.59
C PHE A 113 4.62 -8.03 -14.50
N PHE A 114 4.80 -9.34 -14.30
CA PHE A 114 5.75 -10.15 -15.05
C PHE A 114 5.11 -11.43 -15.61
N PRO A 115 5.66 -12.01 -16.70
CA PRO A 115 5.02 -13.11 -17.42
C PRO A 115 4.69 -14.33 -16.57
N ARG A 116 5.56 -14.69 -15.62
CA ARG A 116 5.36 -15.88 -14.78
C ARG A 116 4.66 -15.58 -13.45
N ASP A 117 4.27 -14.33 -13.17
CA ASP A 117 3.53 -14.03 -11.94
C ASP A 117 2.26 -14.90 -11.86
N GLY A 118 1.96 -15.40 -10.66
CA GLY A 118 0.85 -16.32 -10.40
C GLY A 118 -0.54 -15.72 -10.68
N GLY A 119 -0.64 -14.39 -10.74
CA GLY A 119 -1.89 -13.69 -10.98
C GLY A 119 -1.68 -12.19 -11.16
N LYS A 120 -2.76 -11.43 -10.98
CA LYS A 120 -2.75 -9.96 -10.98
C LYS A 120 -2.64 -9.47 -9.55
N TYR A 121 -1.83 -8.44 -9.32
CA TYR A 121 -1.45 -7.98 -7.99
C TYR A 121 -1.73 -6.50 -7.79
N VAL A 122 -2.00 -6.14 -6.54
CA VAL A 122 -1.77 -4.80 -5.98
C VAL A 122 -0.55 -4.89 -5.06
N THR A 123 0.40 -3.96 -5.23
CA THR A 123 1.72 -4.01 -4.59
C THR A 123 1.98 -2.90 -3.59
N SER A 124 1.11 -1.91 -3.54
CA SER A 124 1.13 -0.76 -2.62
C SER A 124 0.09 -0.89 -1.49
N ALA A 125 -0.51 -2.07 -1.35
CA ALA A 125 -1.59 -2.32 -0.41
C ALA A 125 -1.06 -2.35 1.03
N ILE A 126 -1.48 -1.37 1.84
CA ILE A 126 -1.19 -1.30 3.27
C ILE A 126 -2.29 -2.07 4.02
N PHE A 127 -1.90 -3.10 4.75
CA PHE A 127 -2.76 -3.90 5.61
C PHE A 127 -2.70 -3.35 7.03
N ILE A 128 -3.85 -2.90 7.52
CA ILE A 128 -4.02 -2.34 8.86
C ILE A 128 -4.83 -3.32 9.70
N ALA A 129 -4.24 -3.81 10.78
CA ALA A 129 -4.90 -4.74 11.69
C ALA A 129 -4.50 -4.45 13.13
N CYS A 130 -5.41 -4.70 14.07
CA CYS A 130 -5.21 -4.41 15.48
C CYS A 130 -5.48 -5.65 16.34
N LEU A 131 -4.60 -5.89 17.32
CA LEU A 131 -4.81 -6.90 18.36
C LEU A 131 -5.79 -6.40 19.44
N ASN A 132 -5.73 -5.10 19.71
CA ASN A 132 -6.58 -4.31 20.60
C ASN A 132 -6.45 -2.83 20.20
N GLU A 133 -7.14 -1.92 20.90
CA GLU A 133 -7.16 -0.48 20.59
C GLU A 133 -5.77 0.19 20.63
N ASP A 134 -4.84 -0.34 21.43
CA ASP A 134 -3.49 0.23 21.61
C ASP A 134 -2.44 -0.40 20.69
N THR A 135 -2.71 -1.60 20.17
CA THR A 135 -1.74 -2.42 19.42
C THR A 135 -2.22 -2.66 18.01
N CYS A 136 -1.88 -1.74 17.11
CA CYS A 136 -2.14 -1.82 15.68
C CYS A 136 -0.84 -1.94 14.88
N ASN A 137 -0.95 -2.51 13.69
CA ASN A 137 0.11 -2.62 12.70
C ASN A 137 -0.41 -2.13 11.35
N ALA A 138 0.38 -1.36 10.61
CA ALA A 138 0.19 -1.05 9.20
C ALA A 138 1.42 -1.48 8.40
N SER A 139 1.26 -2.44 7.48
CA SER A 139 2.38 -2.97 6.68
C SER A 139 2.00 -3.23 5.23
N ILE A 140 2.94 -3.09 4.30
CA ILE A 140 2.70 -3.29 2.86
C ILE A 140 2.77 -4.78 2.49
N HIS A 141 1.80 -5.27 1.72
CA HIS A 141 1.79 -6.65 1.22
C HIS A 141 1.44 -6.74 -0.27
N ARG A 142 2.22 -7.54 -1.02
CA ARG A 142 1.80 -7.97 -2.35
C ARG A 142 0.51 -8.78 -2.23
N THR A 143 -0.53 -8.34 -2.94
CA THR A 143 -1.89 -8.85 -2.79
C THR A 143 -2.37 -9.35 -4.15
N MET A 144 -2.46 -10.67 -4.30
CA MET A 144 -2.90 -11.33 -5.52
C MET A 144 -4.43 -11.45 -5.55
N LEU A 145 -5.02 -11.10 -6.68
CA LEU A 145 -6.44 -11.31 -6.96
C LEU A 145 -6.75 -12.80 -7.10
N ILE A 146 -7.75 -13.31 -6.36
CA ILE A 146 -8.29 -14.66 -6.56
C ILE A 146 -9.54 -14.57 -7.43
N ASP A 147 -10.50 -13.70 -7.06
CA ASP A 147 -11.72 -13.44 -7.80
C ASP A 147 -12.33 -12.07 -7.42
N SER A 148 -13.62 -11.84 -7.70
CA SER A 148 -14.31 -10.57 -7.43
C SER A 148 -14.37 -10.16 -5.97
N ASN A 149 -14.24 -11.07 -5.01
CA ASN A 149 -14.38 -10.76 -3.58
C ASN A 149 -13.35 -11.46 -2.69
N ARG A 150 -12.30 -12.03 -3.26
CA ARG A 150 -11.23 -12.69 -2.53
C ARG A 150 -9.85 -12.34 -3.07
N VAL A 151 -8.91 -12.22 -2.14
CA VAL A 151 -7.48 -12.03 -2.43
C VAL A 151 -6.65 -12.97 -1.56
N VAL A 152 -5.37 -13.11 -1.92
CA VAL A 152 -4.35 -13.73 -1.06
C VAL A 152 -3.13 -12.83 -1.03
N ALA A 153 -2.45 -12.76 0.11
CA ALA A 153 -1.26 -11.93 0.27
C ALA A 153 -0.14 -12.70 0.97
N ARG A 154 1.11 -12.36 0.65
CA ARG A 154 2.27 -12.93 1.33
C ARG A 154 2.42 -12.31 2.73
N ILE A 155 2.09 -13.06 3.77
CA ILE A 155 2.21 -12.60 5.16
C ILE A 155 3.42 -13.26 5.84
N VAL A 156 4.56 -12.58 5.81
CA VAL A 156 5.82 -13.07 6.43
C VAL A 156 5.75 -13.05 7.97
N PRO A 157 6.59 -13.83 8.69
CA PRO A 157 6.67 -13.87 10.16
C PRO A 157 7.07 -12.53 10.82
N ARG A 158 6.19 -11.54 10.78
CA ARG A 158 6.31 -10.19 11.33
C ARG A 158 5.01 -9.84 12.09
N HIS A 159 4.82 -8.56 12.42
CA HIS A 159 3.71 -8.06 13.23
C HIS A 159 2.33 -8.50 12.74
N LEU A 160 1.99 -8.33 11.44
CA LEU A 160 0.71 -8.81 10.91
C LEU A 160 0.51 -10.32 11.10
N ARG A 161 1.56 -11.13 10.88
CA ARG A 161 1.49 -12.59 11.11
C ARG A 161 1.30 -12.90 12.59
N TYR A 162 1.95 -12.17 13.48
CA TYR A 162 1.77 -12.31 14.92
C TYR A 162 0.32 -12.03 15.33
N ILE A 163 -0.25 -10.90 14.90
CA ILE A 163 -1.64 -10.54 15.16
C ILE A 163 -2.59 -11.61 14.60
N TYR A 164 -2.38 -12.05 13.35
CA TYR A 164 -3.17 -13.13 12.74
C TYR A 164 -3.11 -14.42 13.58
N ASN A 165 -1.94 -14.82 14.06
CA ASN A 165 -1.78 -16.01 14.88
C ASN A 165 -2.50 -15.89 16.23
N GLU A 166 -2.57 -14.70 16.84
CA GLU A 166 -3.32 -14.48 18.08
C GLU A 166 -4.84 -14.64 17.88
N TYR A 167 -5.38 -14.17 16.75
CA TYR A 167 -6.78 -14.41 16.39
C TYR A 167 -7.04 -15.90 16.09
N ARG A 168 -6.13 -16.55 15.37
CA ARG A 168 -6.17 -18.00 15.07
C ARG A 168 -6.22 -18.86 16.33
N LYS A 169 -5.45 -18.51 17.38
CA LYS A 169 -5.49 -19.22 18.68
C LYS A 169 -6.86 -19.16 19.35
N ARG A 170 -7.65 -18.13 19.03
CA ARG A 170 -9.01 -17.92 19.53
C ARG A 170 -10.09 -18.48 18.59
N GLY A 171 -9.70 -19.12 17.49
CA GLY A 171 -10.63 -19.60 16.45
C GLY A 171 -11.34 -18.47 15.71
N GLN A 172 -10.74 -17.28 15.64
CA GLN A 172 -11.31 -16.10 15.01
C GLN A 172 -10.55 -15.74 13.72
N SER A 173 -11.29 -15.28 12.71
CA SER A 173 -10.69 -14.59 11.57
C SER A 173 -10.21 -13.21 11.99
N LEU A 174 -9.10 -12.72 11.42
CA LEU A 174 -8.57 -11.39 11.72
C LEU A 174 -9.25 -10.33 10.85
N PRO A 175 -9.97 -9.34 11.41
CA PRO A 175 -10.40 -8.17 10.67
C PRO A 175 -9.19 -7.35 10.21
N VAL A 176 -9.23 -6.88 8.98
CA VAL A 176 -8.17 -6.08 8.36
C VAL A 176 -8.75 -5.01 7.44
N ALA A 177 -8.14 -3.84 7.42
CA ALA A 177 -8.37 -2.82 6.42
C ALA A 177 -7.21 -2.81 5.42
N ILE A 178 -7.50 -2.90 4.13
CA ILE A 178 -6.52 -2.80 3.05
C ILE A 178 -6.68 -1.44 2.38
N VAL A 179 -5.62 -0.64 2.40
CA VAL A 179 -5.65 0.76 1.95
C VAL A 179 -4.66 0.97 0.82
N VAL A 180 -5.08 1.67 -0.23
CA VAL A 180 -4.27 1.95 -1.43
C VAL A 180 -4.39 3.42 -1.83
N GLY A 181 -3.31 4.00 -2.36
CA GLY A 181 -3.31 5.38 -2.87
C GLY A 181 -3.19 6.42 -1.76
N VAL A 182 -2.28 6.19 -0.81
CA VAL A 182 -2.04 7.07 0.34
C VAL A 182 -0.89 8.04 0.08
N HIS A 183 -0.80 9.08 0.90
CA HIS A 183 0.34 10.00 0.87
C HIS A 183 1.70 9.26 1.05
N PRO A 184 2.78 9.64 0.34
CA PRO A 184 4.03 8.86 0.35
C PRO A 184 4.71 8.70 1.71
N ALA A 185 4.55 9.66 2.64
CA ALA A 185 5.03 9.50 4.02
C ALA A 185 4.35 8.31 4.74
N VAL A 186 3.08 8.07 4.46
CA VAL A 186 2.32 6.94 5.04
C VAL A 186 2.84 5.63 4.49
N LEU A 187 3.05 5.58 3.18
CA LEU A 187 3.61 4.40 2.51
C LEU A 187 5.03 4.11 3.02
N LEU A 188 5.88 5.14 3.14
CA LEU A 188 7.21 5.01 3.72
C LEU A 188 7.13 4.42 5.13
N SER A 189 6.29 4.96 6.01
CA SER A 189 6.13 4.45 7.38
C SER A 189 5.62 3.01 7.43
N ALA A 190 4.71 2.61 6.55
CA ALA A 190 4.23 1.23 6.44
C ALA A 190 5.26 0.26 5.83
N ALA A 191 6.32 0.77 5.19
CA ALA A 191 7.47 -0.01 4.74
C ALA A 191 8.53 -0.18 5.84
N LEU A 192 8.48 0.64 6.89
CA LEU A 192 9.41 0.55 8.02
C LEU A 192 9.14 -0.69 8.88
N SER A 193 10.09 -0.93 9.78
CA SER A 193 10.10 -2.07 10.70
C SER A 193 10.29 -1.61 12.15
N PRO A 194 9.39 -0.77 12.71
CA PRO A 194 9.53 -0.36 14.10
C PRO A 194 9.38 -1.57 15.05
N PRO A 195 9.80 -1.44 16.32
CA PRO A 195 9.45 -2.43 17.34
C PRO A 195 7.94 -2.69 17.46
N PHE A 196 7.56 -3.92 17.81
CA PHE A 196 6.15 -4.28 18.03
C PHE A 196 5.52 -3.39 19.10
N GLY A 197 4.29 -2.93 18.85
CA GLY A 197 3.56 -1.99 19.71
C GLY A 197 3.72 -0.52 19.30
N ILE A 198 4.61 -0.19 18.36
CA ILE A 198 4.66 1.12 17.73
C ILE A 198 3.86 1.05 16.43
N PHE A 199 2.78 1.83 16.35
CA PHE A 199 1.93 1.87 15.17
C PHE A 199 2.54 2.75 14.08
N GLU A 200 2.69 2.20 12.87
CA GLU A 200 3.36 2.86 11.74
C GLU A 200 2.64 4.15 11.31
N LEU A 201 1.32 4.23 11.45
CA LEU A 201 0.60 5.49 11.18
C LEU A 201 0.95 6.59 12.19
N ASP A 202 1.27 6.25 13.43
CA ASP A 202 1.70 7.27 14.41
C ASP A 202 3.11 7.78 14.08
N VAL A 203 3.97 6.91 13.51
CA VAL A 203 5.26 7.31 12.93
C VAL A 203 5.04 8.23 11.71
N ALA A 204 4.10 7.87 10.83
CA ALA A 204 3.74 8.68 9.67
C ALA A 204 3.22 10.07 10.08
N SER A 205 2.41 10.15 11.13
CA SER A 205 1.94 11.42 11.71
C SER A 205 3.09 12.29 12.21
N THR A 206 4.14 11.70 12.80
CA THR A 206 5.31 12.48 13.22
C THR A 206 6.15 12.97 12.03
N LEU A 207 6.27 12.16 10.98
CA LEU A 207 6.97 12.57 9.75
C LEU A 207 6.17 13.59 8.93
N PHE A 208 4.85 13.51 9.00
CA PHE A 208 3.89 14.35 8.28
C PHE A 208 2.75 14.79 9.23
N PRO A 209 2.94 15.89 9.99
CA PRO A 209 2.00 16.32 11.03
C PRO A 209 0.56 16.64 10.58
N ASP A 210 0.36 16.92 9.29
CA ASP A 210 -0.96 17.17 8.71
C ASP A 210 -1.73 15.88 8.36
N MET A 211 -1.17 14.72 8.66
CA MET A 211 -1.84 13.43 8.43
C MET A 211 -3.14 13.32 9.23
N ARG A 212 -4.12 12.68 8.63
CA ARG A 212 -5.42 12.40 9.25
C ARG A 212 -5.74 10.93 9.13
N ILE A 213 -6.54 10.44 10.07
CA ILE A 213 -7.12 9.10 10.01
C ILE A 213 -8.64 9.18 10.12
N ALA A 214 -9.31 8.15 9.61
CA ALA A 214 -10.71 7.88 9.86
C ALA A 214 -10.85 6.43 10.34
N TYR A 215 -11.94 6.12 11.04
CA TYR A 215 -12.23 4.75 11.46
C TYR A 215 -13.15 4.08 10.45
N THR A 216 -12.83 2.85 10.05
CA THR A 216 -13.65 2.14 9.07
C THR A 216 -15.02 1.75 9.65
N PRO A 217 -16.09 1.71 8.83
CA PRO A 217 -17.45 1.52 9.35
C PRO A 217 -17.73 0.16 10.00
N ASN A 218 -17.21 -0.95 9.47
CA ASN A 218 -17.56 -2.29 9.97
C ASN A 218 -16.65 -2.76 11.12
N TYR A 219 -15.37 -2.40 11.09
CA TYR A 219 -14.36 -2.89 12.04
C TYR A 219 -13.74 -1.83 12.93
N GLY A 220 -14.00 -0.54 12.69
CA GLY A 220 -13.40 0.54 13.47
C GLY A 220 -11.88 0.55 13.39
N LEU A 221 -11.30 0.21 12.22
CA LEU A 221 -9.85 0.22 12.03
C LEU A 221 -9.37 1.62 11.62
N PRO A 222 -8.25 2.12 12.18
CA PRO A 222 -7.74 3.46 11.89
C PRO A 222 -7.03 3.48 10.53
N VAL A 223 -7.66 4.05 9.51
CA VAL A 223 -7.10 4.14 8.15
C VAL A 223 -6.66 5.57 7.83
N PRO A 224 -5.55 5.76 7.10
CA PRO A 224 -5.09 7.09 6.68
C PRO A 224 -6.05 7.70 5.65
N VAL A 225 -6.30 9.00 5.73
CA VAL A 225 -7.12 9.74 4.76
C VAL A 225 -6.43 11.03 4.30
N PRO A 226 -6.61 11.42 3.03
CA PRO A 226 -7.31 10.70 1.97
C PRO A 226 -6.53 9.46 1.47
N ALA A 227 -7.25 8.49 0.93
CA ALA A 227 -6.73 7.36 0.16
C ALA A 227 -7.60 7.16 -1.09
N ALA A 228 -7.17 6.34 -2.05
CA ALA A 228 -7.98 5.99 -3.22
C ALA A 228 -9.00 4.89 -2.94
N VAL A 229 -8.60 3.89 -2.15
CA VAL A 229 -9.45 2.74 -1.81
C VAL A 229 -9.20 2.33 -0.37
N VAL A 230 -10.29 2.01 0.33
CA VAL A 230 -10.27 1.28 1.60
C VAL A 230 -11.12 0.03 1.43
N ILE A 231 -10.57 -1.12 1.80
CA ILE A 231 -11.25 -2.42 1.75
C ILE A 231 -11.31 -2.98 3.16
N GLU A 232 -12.49 -3.27 3.67
CA GLU A 232 -12.66 -4.02 4.91
C GLU A 232 -12.79 -5.49 4.59
N ALA A 233 -12.00 -6.32 5.27
CA ALA A 233 -11.86 -7.74 4.96
C ALA A 233 -11.55 -8.56 6.22
N ARG A 234 -11.57 -9.88 6.07
CA ARG A 234 -11.15 -10.84 7.09
C ARG A 234 -10.12 -11.82 6.55
N ILE A 235 -9.02 -11.99 7.27
CA ILE A 235 -8.03 -13.04 6.99
C ILE A 235 -8.53 -14.33 7.63
N GLY A 236 -8.88 -15.29 6.77
CA GLY A 236 -9.46 -16.58 7.15
C GLY A 236 -8.42 -17.66 7.45
N GLU A 237 -8.91 -18.88 7.65
CA GLU A 237 -8.09 -20.06 7.95
C GLU A 237 -7.69 -20.86 6.70
N GLU A 238 -8.51 -20.80 5.66
CA GLU A 238 -8.31 -21.48 4.39
C GLU A 238 -7.00 -21.01 3.75
N LEU A 239 -6.17 -21.94 3.29
CA LEU A 239 -4.91 -21.63 2.61
C LEU A 239 -5.03 -21.87 1.11
N VAL A 240 -4.60 -20.88 0.32
CA VAL A 240 -4.55 -20.95 -1.14
C VAL A 240 -3.13 -20.67 -1.63
N ASP A 241 -2.87 -20.97 -2.90
CA ASP A 241 -1.56 -20.70 -3.51
C ASP A 241 -1.39 -19.18 -3.77
N GLU A 242 -0.27 -18.64 -3.32
CA GLU A 242 0.21 -17.29 -3.63
C GLU A 242 1.53 -17.39 -4.37
N GLY A 243 1.68 -16.61 -5.44
CA GLY A 243 2.88 -16.61 -6.27
C GLY A 243 2.82 -17.60 -7.44
N PRO A 244 3.93 -17.76 -8.18
CA PRO A 244 5.21 -17.10 -7.94
C PRO A 244 5.13 -15.60 -8.24
N PHE A 245 6.10 -14.82 -7.76
CA PHE A 245 6.10 -13.36 -7.92
C PHE A 245 7.52 -12.81 -7.93
N VAL A 246 7.79 -11.81 -8.75
CA VAL A 246 9.10 -11.14 -8.80
C VAL A 246 9.36 -10.34 -7.52
N ASP A 247 10.40 -10.70 -6.78
CA ASP A 247 10.81 -10.02 -5.55
C ASP A 247 11.65 -8.76 -5.82
N ILE A 248 12.14 -8.14 -4.74
CA ILE A 248 12.99 -6.95 -4.83
C ILE A 248 14.30 -7.17 -5.60
N LEU A 249 14.84 -8.39 -5.61
CA LEU A 249 16.07 -8.74 -6.32
C LEU A 249 15.83 -9.00 -7.82
N GLY A 250 14.58 -8.92 -8.28
CA GLY A 250 14.20 -9.27 -9.64
C GLY A 250 14.12 -10.78 -9.88
N LEU A 251 14.07 -11.58 -8.81
CA LEU A 251 13.97 -13.04 -8.87
C LEU A 251 12.55 -13.50 -8.55
N TYR A 252 12.13 -14.62 -9.12
CA TYR A 252 10.83 -15.19 -8.75
C TYR A 252 10.91 -15.88 -7.38
N ASP A 253 10.18 -15.35 -6.40
CA ASP A 253 9.82 -16.09 -5.19
C ASP A 253 8.84 -17.21 -5.56
N GLY A 254 9.00 -18.36 -4.92
CA GLY A 254 8.22 -19.56 -5.21
C GLY A 254 6.78 -19.46 -4.74
N VAL A 255 5.96 -20.42 -5.16
CA VAL A 255 4.57 -20.55 -4.70
C VAL A 255 4.55 -20.94 -3.22
N ARG A 256 3.67 -20.32 -2.43
CA ARG A 256 3.46 -20.64 -1.02
C ARG A 256 1.98 -20.72 -0.68
N LYS A 257 1.64 -21.49 0.35
CA LYS A 257 0.31 -21.53 0.94
C LYS A 257 0.13 -20.34 1.89
N GLU A 258 -0.80 -19.47 1.59
CA GLU A 258 -1.10 -18.24 2.33
C GLU A 258 -2.60 -18.15 2.63
N PRO A 259 -3.01 -17.47 3.72
CA PRO A 259 -4.41 -17.41 4.11
C PRO A 259 -5.24 -16.61 3.12
N LEU A 260 -6.40 -17.16 2.77
CA LEU A 260 -7.42 -16.52 1.96
C LEU A 260 -8.03 -15.34 2.71
N ILE A 261 -8.19 -14.23 2.00
CA ILE A 261 -8.75 -13.00 2.55
C ILE A 261 -10.08 -12.74 1.88
N HIS A 262 -11.14 -12.66 2.68
CA HIS A 262 -12.51 -12.43 2.23
C HIS A 262 -12.85 -10.95 2.35
N ILE A 263 -13.35 -10.35 1.28
CA ILE A 263 -13.74 -8.94 1.28
C ILE A 263 -15.17 -8.78 1.77
N ASP A 264 -15.36 -7.92 2.77
CA ASP A 264 -16.65 -7.65 3.39
C ASP A 264 -17.22 -6.29 2.95
N ALA A 265 -16.38 -5.28 2.72
CA ALA A 265 -16.80 -4.01 2.14
C ALA A 265 -15.69 -3.33 1.32
N LEU A 266 -16.11 -2.56 0.32
CA LEU A 266 -15.25 -1.75 -0.55
C LEU A 266 -15.72 -0.30 -0.50
N TYR A 267 -14.78 0.61 -0.24
CA TYR A 267 -15.02 2.05 -0.23
C TYR A 267 -14.03 2.73 -1.16
N ILE A 268 -14.52 3.64 -1.99
CA ILE A 268 -13.75 4.25 -3.07
C ILE A 268 -13.73 5.77 -2.94
N ASN A 269 -12.62 6.35 -3.36
CA ASN A 269 -12.45 7.77 -3.57
C ASN A 269 -11.82 7.98 -4.95
N ALA A 270 -12.65 8.08 -5.99
CA ALA A 270 -12.20 8.22 -7.37
C ALA A 270 -11.44 9.52 -7.65
N LYS A 271 -11.48 10.50 -6.73
CA LYS A 271 -10.70 11.75 -6.85
C LYS A 271 -9.23 11.54 -6.52
N GLU A 272 -8.84 10.45 -5.86
CA GLU A 272 -7.46 10.18 -5.47
C GLU A 272 -6.78 9.20 -6.45
N LEU A 273 -5.45 9.18 -6.46
CA LEU A 273 -4.64 8.31 -7.34
C LEU A 273 -4.48 6.91 -6.77
N PHE A 274 -4.64 5.89 -7.61
CA PHE A 274 -4.31 4.51 -7.24
C PHE A 274 -2.80 4.29 -7.42
N HIS A 275 -2.07 4.16 -6.32
CA HIS A 275 -0.62 3.97 -6.37
C HIS A 275 -0.26 2.55 -6.80
N VAL A 276 0.58 2.41 -7.80
CA VAL A 276 1.15 1.15 -8.28
C VAL A 276 2.65 1.20 -8.06
N ILE A 277 3.20 0.16 -7.42
CA ILE A 277 4.65 -0.01 -7.26
C ILE A 277 5.10 -1.16 -8.16
N ILE A 278 6.01 -0.90 -9.10
CA ILE A 278 6.55 -1.96 -9.95
C ILE A 278 7.48 -2.85 -9.10
N PRO A 279 7.27 -4.19 -9.05
CA PRO A 279 8.19 -5.08 -8.36
C PRO A 279 9.57 -5.00 -8.99
N SER A 280 10.62 -4.97 -8.16
CA SER A 280 12.02 -4.67 -8.55
C SER A 280 12.24 -3.27 -9.19
N GLY A 281 11.25 -2.37 -9.15
CA GLY A 281 11.40 -0.98 -9.56
C GLY A 281 12.20 -0.16 -8.56
N ASP A 282 12.65 1.02 -8.97
CA ASP A 282 13.47 1.90 -8.14
C ASP A 282 12.68 2.39 -6.92
N GLU A 283 11.37 2.63 -7.05
CA GLU A 283 10.52 2.99 -5.91
C GLU A 283 10.44 1.86 -4.88
N HIS A 284 10.33 0.60 -5.33
CA HIS A 284 10.33 -0.56 -4.45
C HIS A 284 11.66 -0.68 -3.68
N VAL A 285 12.78 -0.43 -4.37
CA VAL A 285 14.13 -0.46 -3.75
C VAL A 285 14.29 0.66 -2.74
N VAL A 286 13.87 1.89 -3.07
CA VAL A 286 13.96 3.03 -2.14
C VAL A 286 13.16 2.78 -0.87
N LEU A 287 11.94 2.25 -0.98
CA LEU A 287 11.09 1.98 0.18
C LEU A 287 11.66 0.89 1.12
N GLN A 288 12.38 -0.10 0.61
CA GLN A 288 12.96 -1.18 1.42
C GLN A 288 14.40 -0.90 1.90
N SER A 289 14.91 0.31 1.71
CA SER A 289 16.32 0.63 1.97
C SER A 289 16.60 1.24 3.35
N PHE A 290 15.65 1.14 4.28
CA PHE A 290 15.71 1.68 5.66
C PHE A 290 15.46 0.61 6.72
#